data_AF-A0A1Z9U8G4-F1
#
_entry.id   AF-A0A1Z9U8G4-F1
#
_cell.length_a   1.000
_cell.length_b   1.000
_cell.length_c   1.000
_cell.angle_alpha   90.00
_cell.angle_beta   90.00
_cell.angle_gamma   90.00
#
_symmetry.space_group_name_H-M   'P 1'
#
loop_
_entity.id
_entity.type
_entity.pdbx_description
1 polymer ?
#
loop_
_entity_poly.entity_id
_entity_poly.type
_entity_poly.pdbx_seq_one_letter_code
_entity_poly.pdbx_strand_id
1 'polypeptide(L)'
;PGAFTPTCSTYQLPDYEKLFPEFKASGVDAIYCMSVNDAFVMNAWGKQQGLTNVGLIPDGSGEFTRKMGMLVDKDNLGFGMRSWRYAAVINDGTIEAWFEEPGFEDNHGDDPYGESSPQNVLAKLAA
;
A
#
# COMPACT_ATOMS: atom_id res chain seq x y z
N PRO A 1 -4.99 -1.54 -3.91
CA PRO A 1 -6.20 -1.92 -3.15
C PRO A 1 -6.20 -3.36 -2.60
N GLY A 2 -5.67 -4.35 -3.35
CA GLY A 2 -5.74 -5.76 -2.93
C GLY A 2 -4.66 -6.65 -3.54
N ALA A 3 -4.32 -7.74 -2.85
CA ALA A 3 -3.43 -8.78 -3.36
C ALA A 3 -3.92 -9.34 -4.71
N PHE A 4 -2.99 -9.73 -5.59
CA PHE A 4 -3.25 -10.26 -6.95
C PHE A 4 -3.97 -9.31 -7.93
N THR A 5 -4.29 -8.07 -7.56
CA THR A 5 -4.86 -7.08 -8.48
C THR A 5 -3.79 -6.47 -9.40
N PRO A 6 -4.11 -6.06 -10.65
CA PRO A 6 -3.12 -5.69 -11.65
C PRO A 6 -2.16 -4.57 -11.20
N THR A 7 -2.68 -3.40 -10.83
CA THR A 7 -1.82 -2.25 -10.50
C THR A 7 -0.93 -2.50 -9.29
N CYS A 8 -1.45 -3.21 -8.27
CA CYS A 8 -0.66 -3.59 -7.10
C CYS A 8 0.44 -4.61 -7.44
N SER A 9 0.15 -5.58 -8.30
CA SER A 9 1.03 -6.73 -8.57
C SER A 9 2.01 -6.50 -9.70
N THR A 10 1.77 -5.49 -10.55
CA THR A 10 2.61 -5.19 -11.71
C THR A 10 3.48 -3.96 -11.50
N TYR A 11 3.01 -2.97 -10.72
CA TYR A 11 3.70 -1.69 -10.58
C TYR A 11 4.05 -1.39 -9.12
N GLN A 12 3.05 -1.15 -8.27
CA GLN A 12 3.30 -0.52 -6.97
C GLN A 12 4.20 -1.36 -6.06
N LEU A 13 3.81 -2.59 -5.71
CA LEU A 13 4.60 -3.42 -4.80
C LEU A 13 5.98 -3.79 -5.39
N PRO A 14 6.10 -4.22 -6.66
CA PRO A 14 7.40 -4.46 -7.28
C PRO A 14 8.34 -3.26 -7.25
N ASP A 15 7.84 -2.04 -7.46
CA ASP A 15 8.69 -0.85 -7.45
C ASP A 15 9.17 -0.50 -6.04
N TYR A 16 8.34 -0.66 -5.00
CA TYR A 16 8.78 -0.52 -3.61
C TYR A 16 9.83 -1.56 -3.23
N GLU A 17 9.67 -2.82 -3.66
CA GLU A 17 10.67 -3.88 -3.44
C GLU A 17 11.99 -3.55 -4.12
N LYS A 18 11.94 -3.10 -5.38
CA LYS A 18 13.12 -2.72 -6.17
C LYS A 18 13.86 -1.53 -5.57
N LEU A 19 13.14 -0.50 -5.12
CA LEU A 19 13.71 0.74 -4.59
C LEU A 19 14.03 0.67 -3.08
N PHE A 20 13.80 -0.46 -2.43
CA PHE A 20 14.10 -0.65 -1.01
C PHE A 20 15.50 -0.19 -0.58
N PRO A 21 16.60 -0.44 -1.34
CA PRO A 21 17.93 0.06 -0.96
C PRO A 21 18.01 1.59 -0.83
N GLU A 22 17.26 2.34 -1.64
CA GLU A 22 17.23 3.80 -1.60
C GLU A 22 16.45 4.30 -0.37
N PHE A 23 15.37 3.63 0.00
CA PHE A 23 14.66 3.90 1.25
C PHE A 23 15.55 3.62 2.47
N LYS A 24 16.26 2.50 2.49
CA LYS A 24 17.25 2.19 3.55
C LYS A 24 18.33 3.26 3.64
N ALA A 25 18.87 3.72 2.51
CA ALA A 25 19.86 4.80 2.48
C ALA A 25 19.30 6.14 2.99
N SER A 26 17.99 6.36 2.85
CA SER A 26 17.26 7.53 3.35
C SER A 26 16.84 7.40 4.83
N GLY A 27 17.31 6.37 5.54
CA GLY A 27 17.04 6.19 6.97
C GLY A 27 15.75 5.44 7.31
N VAL A 28 15.03 4.90 6.33
CA VAL A 28 13.85 4.06 6.59
C VAL A 28 14.28 2.70 7.16
N ASP A 29 13.64 2.27 8.24
CA ASP A 29 13.95 0.99 8.87
C ASP A 29 13.39 -0.21 8.10
N ALA A 30 12.12 -0.12 7.71
CA ALA A 30 11.37 -1.15 7.01
C ALA A 30 10.28 -0.55 6.12
N ILE A 31 9.90 -1.28 5.08
CA ILE A 31 8.73 -0.97 4.25
C ILE A 31 7.70 -2.06 4.47
N TYR A 32 6.45 -1.67 4.71
CA TYR A 32 5.33 -2.59 4.84
C TYR A 32 4.26 -2.29 3.79
N CYS A 33 3.83 -3.32 3.06
CA CYS A 33 2.62 -3.28 2.24
C CYS A 33 1.46 -3.88 3.03
N MET A 34 0.41 -3.10 3.22
CA MET A 34 -0.80 -3.50 3.92
C MET A 34 -1.96 -3.65 2.95
N SER A 35 -2.84 -4.63 3.19
CA SER A 35 -4.07 -4.79 2.44
C SER A 35 -5.18 -5.39 3.29
N VAL A 36 -6.44 -5.08 2.92
CA VAL A 36 -7.64 -5.75 3.43
C VAL A 36 -7.77 -7.12 2.75
N ASN A 37 -6.89 -8.02 3.17
CA ASN A 37 -6.83 -9.43 2.79
C ASN A 37 -6.37 -10.24 4.00
N ASP A 38 -6.80 -11.50 4.09
CA ASP A 38 -6.32 -12.40 5.15
C ASP A 38 -4.84 -12.77 4.96
N ALA A 39 -4.24 -13.33 6.02
CA ALA A 39 -2.84 -13.69 6.05
C ALA A 39 -2.47 -14.79 5.04
N PHE A 40 -3.37 -15.73 4.72
CA PHE A 40 -3.07 -16.80 3.77
C PHE A 40 -2.90 -16.24 2.37
N VAL A 41 -3.82 -15.36 1.95
CA VAL A 41 -3.77 -14.66 0.67
C VAL A 41 -2.52 -13.78 0.59
N MET A 42 -2.26 -12.95 1.61
CA MET A 42 -1.08 -12.06 1.62
C MET A 42 0.23 -12.87 1.56
N ASN A 43 0.34 -13.97 2.31
CA ASN A 43 1.52 -14.83 2.29
C ASN A 43 1.75 -15.50 0.93
N ALA A 44 0.69 -16.00 0.29
CA ALA A 44 0.79 -16.59 -1.05
C ALA A 44 1.21 -15.54 -2.10
N TRP A 45 0.64 -14.34 -2.01
CA TRP A 45 0.97 -13.22 -2.89
C TRP A 45 2.42 -12.77 -2.73
N GLY A 46 2.89 -12.57 -1.51
CA GLY A 46 4.28 -12.19 -1.24
C GLY A 46 5.29 -13.21 -1.79
N LYS A 47 4.99 -14.51 -1.65
CA LYS A 47 5.80 -15.58 -2.26
C LYS A 47 5.82 -15.51 -3.79
N GLN A 48 4.67 -15.28 -4.42
CA GLN A 48 4.57 -15.15 -5.88
C GLN A 48 5.33 -13.93 -6.40
N GLN A 49 5.26 -12.82 -5.67
CA GLN A 49 5.97 -11.57 -5.98
C GLN A 49 7.48 -11.67 -5.74
N GLY A 50 7.96 -12.71 -5.04
CA GLY A 50 9.36 -12.90 -4.72
C GLY A 50 9.90 -11.85 -3.74
N LEU A 51 9.05 -11.35 -2.83
CA LEU A 51 9.44 -10.32 -1.88
C LEU A 51 10.54 -10.82 -0.94
N THR A 52 11.56 -9.99 -0.76
CA THR A 52 12.67 -10.23 0.16
C THR A 52 12.85 -9.09 1.15
N ASN A 53 12.38 -7.88 0.82
CA ASN A 53 12.61 -6.68 1.62
C ASN A 53 11.32 -6.06 2.18
N VAL A 54 10.25 -6.00 1.39
CA VAL A 54 8.96 -5.44 1.81
C VAL A 54 8.19 -6.47 2.64
N GLY A 55 7.85 -6.09 3.88
CA GLY A 55 6.98 -6.90 4.73
C GLY A 55 5.51 -6.76 4.34
N LEU A 56 4.69 -7.78 4.63
CA LEU A 56 3.25 -7.76 4.37
C LEU A 56 2.44 -7.72 5.66
N ILE A 57 1.47 -6.81 5.74
CA ILE A 57 0.54 -6.69 6.87
C ILE A 57 -0.88 -7.08 6.40
N PRO A 58 -1.41 -8.23 6.82
CA PRO A 58 -2.77 -8.65 6.48
C PRO A 58 -3.79 -8.01 7.42
N ASP A 59 -4.31 -6.84 7.06
CA ASP A 59 -5.43 -6.19 7.75
C ASP A 59 -6.77 -6.85 7.35
N GLY A 60 -6.87 -8.17 7.56
CA GLY A 60 -7.96 -8.99 7.01
C GLY A 60 -9.36 -8.62 7.52
N SER A 61 -9.45 -7.92 8.66
CA SER A 61 -10.71 -7.37 9.17
C SER A 61 -10.97 -5.92 8.74
N GLY A 62 -10.02 -5.30 8.04
CA GLY A 62 -10.08 -3.90 7.62
C GLY A 62 -10.11 -2.92 8.80
N GLU A 63 -9.61 -3.33 9.97
CA GLU A 63 -9.77 -2.59 11.22
C GLU A 63 -8.87 -1.38 11.25
N PHE A 64 -7.61 -1.59 10.90
CA PHE A 64 -6.64 -0.50 10.79
C PHE A 64 -7.07 0.44 9.67
N THR A 65 -7.37 -0.11 8.49
CA THR A 65 -7.80 0.66 7.32
C THR A 65 -9.02 1.54 7.64
N ARG A 66 -10.01 1.01 8.37
CA ARG A 66 -11.18 1.76 8.83
C ARG A 66 -10.81 2.90 9.78
N LYS A 67 -9.96 2.61 10.78
CA LYS A 67 -9.54 3.61 11.77
C LYS A 67 -8.68 4.72 11.19
N MET A 68 -7.96 4.43 10.12
CA MET A 68 -7.22 5.40 9.32
C MET A 68 -8.11 6.21 8.37
N GLY A 69 -9.42 5.92 8.32
CA GLY A 69 -10.36 6.59 7.42
C GLY A 69 -10.21 6.19 5.95
N MET A 70 -9.47 5.13 5.64
CA MET A 70 -9.11 4.73 4.28
C MET A 70 -9.91 3.54 3.74
N LEU A 71 -10.99 3.15 4.41
CA LEU A 71 -11.80 2.02 3.99
C LEU A 71 -12.89 2.49 3.02
N VAL A 72 -12.88 1.94 1.81
CA VAL A 72 -13.87 2.22 0.76
C VAL A 72 -14.57 0.94 0.32
N ASP A 73 -15.82 1.06 -0.11
CA ASP A 73 -16.53 -0.01 -0.82
C ASP A 73 -16.05 -0.10 -2.28
N LYS A 74 -15.81 -1.32 -2.76
CA LYS A 74 -15.46 -1.61 -4.15
C LYS A 74 -16.30 -2.78 -4.69
N ASP A 75 -17.57 -2.82 -4.32
CA ASP A 75 -18.53 -3.82 -4.81
C ASP A 75 -18.79 -3.73 -6.32
N ASN A 76 -18.56 -2.55 -6.93
CA ASN A 76 -18.52 -2.39 -8.39
C ASN A 76 -17.52 -3.33 -9.10
N LEU A 77 -16.52 -3.82 -8.38
CA LEU A 77 -15.54 -4.82 -8.83
C LEU A 77 -15.71 -6.19 -8.14
N GLY A 78 -16.70 -6.35 -7.27
CA GLY A 78 -16.93 -7.55 -6.46
C GLY A 78 -15.90 -7.77 -5.36
N PHE A 79 -15.26 -6.70 -4.87
CA PHE A 79 -14.18 -6.80 -3.88
C PHE A 79 -14.65 -6.60 -2.43
N GLY A 80 -15.87 -6.08 -2.24
CA GLY A 80 -16.36 -5.57 -0.97
C GLY A 80 -15.50 -4.42 -0.44
N MET A 81 -15.44 -4.28 0.89
CA MET A 81 -14.64 -3.24 1.54
C MET A 81 -13.14 -3.47 1.32
N ARG A 82 -12.42 -2.45 0.86
CA ARG A 82 -10.96 -2.47 0.64
C ARG A 82 -10.31 -1.19 1.12
N SER A 83 -8.98 -1.24 1.24
CA SER A 83 -8.20 -0.03 1.43
C SER A 83 -8.20 0.80 0.16
N TRP A 84 -8.46 2.10 0.31
CA TRP A 84 -8.03 3.10 -0.64
C TRP A 84 -6.51 3.07 -0.78
N ARG A 85 -6.00 3.51 -1.93
CA ARG A 85 -4.56 3.47 -2.19
C ARG A 85 -3.91 4.71 -1.59
N TYR A 86 -2.89 4.48 -0.76
CA TYR A 86 -2.07 5.53 -0.19
C TYR A 86 -0.69 4.99 0.18
N ALA A 87 0.25 5.89 0.48
CA ALA A 87 1.48 5.61 1.20
C ALA A 87 1.63 6.58 2.37
N ALA A 88 2.41 6.21 3.38
CA ALA A 88 2.66 7.05 4.54
C ALA A 88 4.10 6.88 5.03
N VAL A 89 4.69 7.96 5.54
CA VAL A 89 5.94 7.92 6.31
C VAL A 89 5.56 7.99 7.78
N ILE A 90 6.00 7.00 8.55
CA ILE A 90 5.64 6.84 9.96
C ILE A 90 6.94 6.75 10.76
N ASN A 91 7.05 7.59 11.79
CA ASN A 91 8.18 7.64 12.71
C ASN A 91 7.65 7.54 14.14
N ASP A 92 8.03 6.48 14.85
CA ASP A 92 7.60 6.17 16.22
C ASP A 92 6.09 6.37 16.46
N GLY A 93 5.28 5.80 15.56
CA GLY A 93 3.81 5.88 15.60
C GLY A 93 3.21 7.22 15.14
N THR A 94 4.04 8.21 14.81
CA THR A 94 3.60 9.50 14.27
C THR A 94 3.64 9.49 12.74
N ILE A 95 2.56 9.90 12.09
CA ILE A 95 2.50 10.06 10.64
C ILE A 95 3.15 11.39 10.28
N GLU A 96 4.29 11.35 9.58
CA GLU A 96 5.05 12.55 9.18
C GLU A 96 4.71 13.00 7.75
N ALA A 97 4.26 12.08 6.90
CA ALA A 97 3.78 12.39 5.56
C ALA A 97 2.71 11.38 5.10
N TRP A 98 1.79 11.86 4.26
CA TRP A 98 0.65 11.09 3.75
C TRP A 98 0.48 11.34 2.24
N PHE A 99 0.40 10.26 1.47
CA PHE A 99 0.35 10.26 0.01
C PHE A 99 -0.88 9.50 -0.44
N GLU A 100 -2.03 10.15 -0.37
CA GLU A 100 -3.31 9.58 -0.77
C GLU A 100 -3.53 9.74 -2.27
N GLU A 101 -4.01 8.70 -2.95
CA GLU A 101 -4.44 8.87 -4.34
C GLU A 101 -5.70 9.75 -4.42
N PRO A 102 -5.84 10.58 -5.47
CA PRO A 102 -7.00 11.45 -5.63
C PRO A 102 -8.27 10.65 -5.96
N GLY A 103 -9.43 11.22 -5.60
CA GLY A 103 -10.73 10.60 -5.91
C GLY A 103 -11.20 9.58 -4.87
N PHE A 104 -10.86 9.79 -3.60
CA PHE A 104 -11.35 8.96 -2.50
C PHE A 104 -12.89 8.92 -2.48
N GLU A 105 -13.47 7.80 -2.86
CA GLU A 105 -14.90 7.50 -2.77
C GLU A 105 -15.19 6.00 -2.85
N ASP A 106 -16.39 5.63 -2.42
CA ASP A 106 -16.94 4.29 -2.64
C ASP A 106 -17.23 4.08 -4.12
N ASN A 107 -16.92 2.88 -4.62
CA ASN A 107 -17.19 2.45 -5.98
C ASN A 107 -16.59 3.36 -7.07
N HIS A 108 -15.47 4.03 -6.76
CA HIS A 108 -14.71 4.84 -7.72
C HIS A 108 -14.46 4.05 -9.02
N GLY A 109 -14.69 4.70 -10.15
CA GLY A 109 -14.67 4.08 -11.48
C GLY A 109 -13.27 3.74 -12.01
N ASP A 110 -12.26 4.51 -11.58
CA ASP A 110 -10.87 4.31 -12.00
C ASP A 110 -10.00 3.69 -10.89
N ASP A 111 -8.78 3.30 -11.26
CA ASP A 111 -7.74 2.77 -10.36
C ASP A 111 -6.53 3.73 -10.31
N PRO A 112 -6.62 4.87 -9.60
CA PRO A 112 -5.56 5.88 -9.58
C PRO A 112 -4.28 5.32 -8.95
N TYR A 113 -3.15 5.71 -9.54
CA TYR A 113 -1.82 5.43 -9.03
C TYR A 113 -0.84 6.50 -9.52
N GLY A 114 -0.31 7.27 -8.59
CA GLY A 114 0.69 8.31 -8.85
C GLY A 114 1.22 8.92 -7.56
N GLU A 115 0.33 9.43 -6.71
CA GLU A 115 0.71 10.11 -5.46
C GLU A 115 1.46 9.16 -4.51
N SER A 116 0.97 7.93 -4.39
CA SER A 116 1.54 6.87 -3.54
C SER A 116 2.67 6.07 -4.21
N SER A 117 3.30 6.63 -5.23
CA SER A 117 4.47 6.02 -5.87
C SER A 117 5.71 6.08 -4.97
N PRO A 118 6.61 5.07 -5.01
CA PRO A 118 7.82 5.08 -4.19
C PRO A 118 8.73 6.28 -4.50
N GLN A 119 8.71 6.79 -5.73
CA GLN A 119 9.49 7.96 -6.15
C GLN A 119 9.02 9.23 -5.43
N ASN A 120 7.71 9.44 -5.30
CA ASN A 120 7.17 10.58 -4.56
C ASN A 120 7.51 10.50 -3.07
N VAL A 121 7.43 9.29 -2.48
CA VAL A 121 7.81 9.10 -1.08
C VAL A 121 9.31 9.36 -0.88
N LEU A 122 10.18 8.84 -1.75
CA LEU A 122 11.62 9.10 -1.69
C LEU A 122 11.95 10.59 -1.86
N ALA A 123 11.28 11.28 -2.79
CA ALA A 123 11.46 12.71 -2.98
C ALA A 123 11.12 13.50 -1.70
N LYS A 124 10.11 13.08 -0.94
CA LYS A 124 9.78 13.70 0.35
C LYS A 124 10.81 13.40 1.43
N LEU A 125 11.40 12.20 1.46
CA LEU A 125 12.44 11.83 2.42
C LEU A 125 13.76 12.55 2.17
N ALA A 126 14.01 12.98 0.93
CA ALA A 126 15.19 13.74 0.55
C ALA A 126 15.09 15.26 0.83
N ALA A 127 13.91 15.75 1.24
CA ALA A 127 13.59 17.17 1.43
C ALA A 127 13.54 17.57 2.90
#